data_AF-A0A1D9LK20-F1
#
_entry.id   AF-A0A1D9LK20-F1
#
_cell.length_a   1.000
_cell.length_b   1.000
_cell.length_c   1.000
_cell.angle_alpha   90.00
_cell.angle_beta   90.00
_cell.angle_gamma   90.00
#
_symmetry.space_group_name_H-M   'P 1'
#
loop_
_entity.id
_entity.type
_entity.pdbx_description
1 polymer ?
#
loop_
_entity_poly.entity_id
_entity_poly.type
_entity_poly.pdbx_seq_one_letter_code
_entity_poly.pdbx_strand_id
1 'polypeptide(L)'
;MNKPLTATYSPDDDRLRIYARGKLSDPLRSMLEHQGFHLLPEAMVFVSASGWSLRQENLLLQLCGMIEDDAVWHGDLYLPYIEHIPYRDLPPGTGPWYDPRYWQVRAAALAGRQHPEEKVLLELRLARIAPLRSQIASLESSLTDEELRAPGPPRGWSNDCLTLCRLKLQLSYCLRFQQAARLAA
;
A
#
# COMPACT_ATOMS: atom_id res chain seq x y z
N MET A 1 10.99 -4.69 -20.31
CA MET A 1 12.12 -3.87 -19.81
C MET A 1 12.54 -4.43 -18.46
N ASN A 2 13.80 -4.84 -18.29
CA ASN A 2 14.31 -5.30 -16.99
C ASN A 2 14.54 -4.08 -16.09
N LYS A 3 13.67 -3.84 -15.10
CA LYS A 3 13.92 -2.79 -14.10
C LYS A 3 14.96 -3.31 -13.07
N PRO A 4 15.99 -2.51 -12.72
CA PRO A 4 17.00 -2.91 -11.73
C PRO A 4 16.47 -2.90 -10.29
N LEU A 5 15.48 -2.06 -10.02
CA LEU A 5 14.77 -1.94 -8.75
C LEU A 5 13.27 -2.04 -8.99
N THR A 6 12.53 -2.56 -8.03
CA THR A 6 11.08 -2.53 -8.06
C THR A 6 10.54 -2.25 -6.68
N ALA A 7 9.58 -1.33 -6.60
CA ALA A 7 8.91 -1.00 -5.35
C ALA A 7 7.51 -1.57 -5.35
N THR A 8 7.06 -2.08 -4.20
CA THR A 8 5.68 -2.49 -3.98
C THR A 8 5.10 -1.88 -2.72
N TYR A 9 3.78 -1.87 -2.64
CA TYR A 9 3.04 -1.56 -1.42
C TYR A 9 2.07 -2.69 -1.09
N SER A 10 1.98 -3.02 0.20
CA SER A 10 1.04 -4.03 0.71
C SER A 10 -0.03 -3.36 1.59
N PRO A 11 -1.31 -3.42 1.19
CA PRO A 11 -2.40 -2.89 2.01
C PRO A 11 -2.68 -3.71 3.26
N ASP A 12 -2.22 -4.95 3.39
CA ASP A 12 -2.48 -5.78 4.58
C ASP A 12 -1.64 -5.34 5.78
N ASP A 13 -0.35 -5.15 5.58
CA ASP A 13 0.58 -4.76 6.64
C ASP A 13 0.96 -3.27 6.62
N ASP A 14 0.43 -2.50 5.66
CA ASP A 14 0.73 -1.09 5.46
C ASP A 14 2.19 -0.79 5.11
N ARG A 15 2.92 -1.73 4.50
CA ARG A 15 4.36 -1.54 4.27
C ARG A 15 4.72 -1.33 2.82
N LEU A 16 5.67 -0.42 2.63
CA LEU A 16 6.38 -0.22 1.37
C LEU A 16 7.57 -1.18 1.30
N ARG A 17 7.82 -1.76 0.13
CA ARG A 17 8.93 -2.68 -0.10
C ARG A 17 9.71 -2.23 -1.32
N ILE A 18 11.02 -2.48 -1.34
CA ILE A 18 11.86 -2.34 -2.52
C ILE A 18 12.73 -3.58 -2.70
N TYR A 19 12.61 -4.14 -3.89
CA TYR A 19 13.34 -5.29 -4.40
C TYR A 19 14.44 -4.82 -5.33
N ALA A 20 15.58 -5.50 -5.30
CA ALA A 20 16.68 -5.26 -6.22
C ALA A 20 16.99 -6.53 -7.00
N ARG A 21 17.22 -6.39 -8.30
CA ARG A 21 17.70 -7.50 -9.12
C ARG A 21 19.21 -7.62 -8.96
N GLY A 22 19.63 -8.31 -7.91
CA GLY A 22 21.04 -8.51 -7.55
C GLY A 22 21.47 -7.70 -6.33
N LYS A 23 22.78 -7.59 -6.11
CA LYS A 23 23.34 -6.91 -4.95
C LYS A 23 23.14 -5.39 -5.07
N LEU A 24 22.48 -4.80 -4.07
CA LEU A 24 22.40 -3.34 -3.92
C LEU A 24 23.77 -2.74 -3.63
N SER A 25 24.05 -1.57 -4.18
CA SER A 25 25.25 -0.82 -3.83
C SER A 25 25.17 -0.33 -2.38
N ASP A 26 26.32 -0.28 -1.69
CA ASP A 26 26.38 0.18 -0.30
C ASP A 26 25.79 1.59 -0.10
N PRO A 27 25.98 2.57 -1.02
CA PRO A 27 25.33 3.87 -0.91
C PRO A 27 23.80 3.80 -0.94
N LEU A 28 23.22 2.97 -1.82
CA LEU A 28 21.77 2.83 -1.93
C LEU A 28 21.19 2.14 -0.69
N ARG A 29 21.87 1.12 -0.16
CA ARG A 29 21.50 0.48 1.10
C ARG A 29 21.52 1.47 2.27
N SER A 30 22.59 2.23 2.43
CA SER A 30 22.70 3.23 3.51
C SER A 30 21.61 4.30 3.41
N MET A 31 21.28 4.75 2.20
CA MET A 31 20.18 5.68 1.98
C MET A 31 18.83 5.09 2.39
N LEU A 32 18.54 3.84 2.02
CA LEU A 32 17.29 3.16 2.40
C LEU A 32 17.18 3.02 3.92
N GLU A 33 18.26 2.58 4.59
CA GLU A 33 18.31 2.46 6.05
C GLU A 33 18.07 3.80 6.74
N HIS A 34 18.71 4.88 6.27
CA HIS A 34 18.51 6.24 6.80
C HIS A 34 17.07 6.76 6.59
N GLN A 35 16.36 6.25 5.57
CA GLN A 35 14.96 6.59 5.29
C GLN A 35 13.97 5.69 6.04
N GLY A 36 14.45 4.87 6.98
CA GLY A 36 13.63 4.01 7.82
C GLY A 36 13.17 2.74 7.11
N PHE A 37 13.93 2.25 6.15
CA PHE A 37 13.76 0.89 5.63
C PHE A 37 14.67 -0.09 6.37
N HIS A 38 14.20 -1.32 6.54
CA HIS A 38 14.96 -2.43 7.09
C HIS A 38 15.14 -3.51 6.04
N LEU A 39 16.37 -3.99 5.91
CA LEU A 39 16.65 -5.18 5.11
C LEU A 39 16.09 -6.40 5.82
N LEU A 40 15.30 -7.21 5.10
CA LEU A 40 14.99 -8.59 5.44
C LEU A 40 15.98 -9.48 4.66
N PRO A 41 17.06 -9.97 5.29
CA PRO A 41 18.13 -10.66 4.59
C PRO A 41 17.66 -11.93 3.87
N GLU A 42 16.70 -12.64 4.45
CA GLU A 42 16.18 -13.92 3.93
C GLU A 42 15.40 -13.73 2.63
N ALA A 43 14.72 -12.59 2.49
CA ALA A 43 13.93 -12.23 1.32
C ALA A 43 14.64 -11.24 0.39
N MET A 44 15.83 -10.76 0.76
CA MET A 44 16.61 -9.77 0.02
C MET A 44 15.79 -8.52 -0.37
N VAL A 45 14.91 -8.09 0.53
CA VAL A 45 13.98 -6.98 0.34
C VAL A 45 14.14 -5.95 1.44
N PHE A 46 14.08 -4.67 1.08
CA PHE A 46 13.99 -3.59 2.07
C PHE A 46 12.53 -3.25 2.30
N VAL A 47 12.12 -3.23 3.56
CA VAL A 47 10.73 -2.99 3.97
C VAL A 47 10.67 -1.77 4.89
N SER A 48 9.66 -0.92 4.74
CA SER A 48 9.45 0.20 5.66
C SER A 48 9.35 -0.31 7.10
N ALA A 49 10.05 0.36 8.02
CA ALA A 49 10.08 0.02 9.44
C ALA A 49 8.70 0.11 10.09
N SER A 50 7.97 1.15 9.70
CA SER A 50 6.60 1.45 10.12
C SER A 50 5.63 1.21 8.96
N GLY A 51 4.37 1.57 9.21
CA GLY A 51 3.38 1.75 8.16
C GLY A 51 3.80 2.78 7.10
N TRP A 52 2.95 2.98 6.11
CA TRP A 52 3.20 3.83 4.97
C TRP A 52 3.54 5.26 5.39
N SER A 53 4.46 5.88 4.66
CA SER A 53 4.73 7.31 4.79
C SER A 53 4.90 7.95 3.42
N LEU A 54 4.36 9.16 3.28
CA LEU A 54 4.49 9.97 2.07
C LEU A 54 5.95 10.19 1.66
N ARG A 55 6.83 10.37 2.64
CA ARG A 55 8.27 10.55 2.43
C ARG A 55 8.91 9.33 1.79
N GLN A 56 8.64 8.14 2.33
CA GLN A 56 9.17 6.89 1.77
C GLN A 56 8.57 6.57 0.40
N GLU A 57 7.28 6.87 0.22
CA GLU A 57 6.61 6.70 -1.07
C GLU A 57 7.24 7.58 -2.16
N ASN A 58 7.48 8.86 -1.86
CA ASN A 58 8.18 9.78 -2.76
C ASN A 58 9.58 9.29 -3.13
N LEU A 59 10.33 8.75 -2.17
CA LEU A 59 11.64 8.16 -2.44
C LEU A 59 11.54 6.97 -3.41
N LEU A 60 10.60 6.05 -3.17
CA LEU A 60 10.42 4.89 -4.03
C LEU A 60 9.95 5.26 -5.43
N LEU A 61 9.09 6.27 -5.55
CA LEU A 61 8.72 6.88 -6.83
C LEU A 61 9.94 7.42 -7.58
N GLN A 62 10.83 8.14 -6.89
CA GLN A 62 12.06 8.67 -7.51
C GLN A 62 13.00 7.55 -7.98
N LEU A 63 13.13 6.47 -7.21
CA LEU A 63 14.04 5.37 -7.50
C LEU A 63 13.50 4.40 -8.57
N CYS A 64 12.22 4.05 -8.49
CA CYS A 64 11.62 2.98 -9.28
C CYS A 64 10.71 3.52 -10.41
N GLY A 65 10.38 4.81 -10.37
CA GLY A 65 9.43 5.44 -11.29
C GLY A 65 7.97 5.05 -11.04
N MET A 66 7.70 3.97 -10.31
CA MET A 66 6.36 3.53 -9.92
C MET A 66 6.43 2.61 -8.71
N ILE A 67 5.31 2.53 -7.98
CA ILE A 67 5.09 1.57 -6.91
C ILE A 67 4.00 0.61 -7.39
N GLU A 68 4.35 -0.67 -7.46
CA GLU A 68 3.48 -1.75 -7.89
C GLU A 68 2.72 -2.32 -6.67
N ASP A 69 1.74 -3.19 -6.90
CA ASP A 69 1.16 -3.94 -5.79
C ASP A 69 2.01 -5.19 -5.50
N ASP A 70 2.16 -5.50 -4.23
CA ASP A 70 2.89 -6.67 -3.76
C ASP A 70 2.32 -8.00 -4.29
N ALA A 71 1.01 -8.07 -4.58
CA ALA A 71 0.37 -9.25 -5.18
C ALA A 71 1.01 -9.68 -6.50
N VAL A 72 1.43 -8.71 -7.31
CA VAL A 72 1.91 -8.91 -8.68
C VAL A 72 3.29 -9.57 -8.69
N TRP A 73 4.07 -9.43 -7.62
CA TRP A 73 5.43 -9.96 -7.53
C TRP A 73 5.52 -11.41 -7.05
N HIS A 74 4.48 -11.94 -6.39
CA HIS A 74 4.47 -13.32 -5.90
C HIS A 74 4.12 -14.38 -6.96
N GLY A 75 4.07 -14.01 -8.24
CA GLY A 75 3.99 -14.97 -9.36
C GLY A 75 2.60 -15.55 -9.64
N ASP A 76 1.60 -15.26 -8.81
CA ASP A 76 0.22 -15.64 -9.05
C ASP A 76 -0.52 -14.50 -9.76
N LEU A 77 -0.94 -14.79 -11.00
CA LEU A 77 -1.65 -14.05 -12.05
C LEU A 77 -1.18 -12.65 -12.49
N TYR A 78 -0.67 -12.63 -13.73
CA TYR A 78 -0.96 -11.57 -14.68
C TYR A 78 -2.46 -11.63 -15.04
N LEU A 79 -3.26 -10.67 -14.58
CA LEU A 79 -4.54 -10.36 -15.22
C LEU A 79 -4.37 -9.13 -16.11
N PRO A 80 -4.72 -9.22 -17.41
CA PRO A 80 -4.73 -8.08 -18.30
C PRO A 80 -5.99 -7.24 -18.03
N TYR A 81 -5.87 -5.91 -18.14
CA TYR A 81 -6.98 -4.94 -18.12
C TYR A 81 -7.72 -4.74 -16.78
N ILE A 82 -7.13 -3.89 -15.94
CA ILE A 82 -7.90 -2.74 -15.43
C ILE A 82 -7.12 -1.53 -15.94
N GLU A 83 -7.81 -0.52 -16.48
CA GLU A 83 -7.22 0.74 -16.95
C GLU A 83 -6.53 1.44 -15.75
N HIS A 84 -5.30 1.04 -15.45
CA HIS A 84 -4.48 1.69 -14.45
C HIS A 84 -4.02 3.01 -15.02
N ILE A 85 -4.44 4.11 -14.38
CA ILE A 85 -3.59 5.30 -14.35
C ILE A 85 -2.27 4.82 -13.72
N PRO A 86 -1.14 4.88 -14.43
CA PRO A 86 0.14 4.44 -13.87
C PRO A 86 0.38 5.18 -12.55
N TYR A 87 0.81 4.48 -11.50
CA TYR A 87 1.04 5.06 -10.17
C TYR A 87 1.84 6.39 -10.24
N ARG A 88 2.77 6.50 -11.19
CA ARG A 88 3.58 7.71 -11.44
C ARG A 88 2.80 8.95 -11.87
N ASP A 89 1.63 8.76 -12.47
CA ASP A 89 0.75 9.81 -13.01
C ASP A 89 -0.29 10.25 -11.96
N LEU A 90 -0.36 9.53 -10.84
CA LEU A 90 -1.18 9.82 -9.67
C LEU A 90 -0.36 10.64 -8.65
N PRO A 91 -0.94 11.65 -7.98
CA PRO A 91 -0.25 12.33 -6.89
C PRO A 91 0.20 11.34 -5.79
N PRO A 92 1.32 11.59 -5.09
CA PRO A 92 1.70 10.80 -3.92
C PRO A 92 0.55 10.70 -2.91
N GLY A 93 0.38 9.56 -2.25
CA GLY A 93 -0.75 9.27 -1.35
C GLY A 93 -2.04 8.86 -2.06
N THR A 94 -2.09 8.92 -3.39
CA THR A 94 -3.28 8.62 -4.20
C THR A 94 -3.19 7.33 -4.98
N GLY A 95 -2.21 6.48 -4.62
CA GLY A 95 -1.95 5.18 -5.24
C GLY A 95 -3.23 4.47 -5.66
N PRO A 96 -3.21 3.74 -6.79
CA PRO A 96 -4.39 3.33 -7.53
C PRO A 96 -5.43 2.80 -6.56
N TRP A 97 -6.61 3.38 -6.66
CA TRP A 97 -7.80 3.02 -5.90
C TRP A 97 -8.04 1.50 -6.03
N TYR A 98 -7.42 0.76 -5.11
CA TYR A 98 -7.61 -0.65 -4.75
C TYR A 98 -6.99 -1.81 -5.56
N ASP A 99 -6.12 -2.51 -4.83
CA ASP A 99 -6.16 -3.92 -4.40
C ASP A 99 -5.98 -5.05 -5.42
N PRO A 100 -4.74 -5.25 -5.87
CA PRO A 100 -4.35 -6.51 -6.49
C PRO A 100 -4.36 -7.79 -5.63
N ARG A 101 -4.34 -7.75 -4.29
CA ARG A 101 -4.58 -9.00 -3.49
C ARG A 101 -6.06 -9.33 -3.36
N TYR A 102 -6.96 -8.36 -3.58
CA TYR A 102 -8.39 -8.58 -3.79
C TYR A 102 -8.58 -9.65 -4.83
N TRP A 103 -7.86 -9.55 -5.96
CA TRP A 103 -8.12 -10.42 -7.08
C TRP A 103 -7.60 -11.84 -6.77
N GLN A 104 -6.50 -12.03 -6.03
CA GLN A 104 -6.02 -13.37 -5.64
C GLN A 104 -6.99 -14.10 -4.71
N VAL A 105 -7.42 -13.42 -3.64
CA VAL A 105 -8.37 -13.97 -2.68
C VAL A 105 -9.75 -14.14 -3.32
N ARG A 106 -10.21 -13.17 -4.12
CA ARG A 106 -11.46 -13.27 -4.89
C ARG A 106 -11.38 -14.32 -5.99
N ALA A 107 -10.25 -14.53 -6.64
CA ALA A 107 -10.07 -15.56 -7.66
C ALA A 107 -10.04 -16.95 -7.02
N ALA A 108 -9.44 -17.10 -5.84
CA ALA A 108 -9.55 -18.30 -5.03
C ALA A 108 -11.02 -18.55 -4.66
N ALA A 109 -11.71 -17.55 -4.10
CA ALA A 109 -13.12 -17.64 -3.73
C ALA A 109 -14.06 -17.92 -4.92
N LEU A 110 -13.86 -17.27 -6.06
CA LEU A 110 -14.58 -17.52 -7.33
C LEU A 110 -14.28 -18.91 -7.90
N ALA A 111 -13.08 -19.44 -7.64
CA ALA A 111 -12.72 -20.82 -7.97
C ALA A 111 -13.16 -21.84 -6.90
N GLY A 112 -13.94 -21.43 -5.89
CA GLY A 112 -14.40 -22.30 -4.80
C GLY A 112 -13.28 -22.78 -3.87
N ARG A 113 -12.14 -22.09 -3.84
CA ARG A 113 -10.97 -22.41 -3.03
C ARG A 113 -10.80 -21.35 -1.94
N GLN A 114 -10.45 -21.80 -0.74
CA GLN A 114 -10.07 -20.90 0.34
C GLN A 114 -8.57 -20.60 0.24
N HIS A 115 -8.17 -19.33 0.30
CA HIS A 115 -6.75 -19.01 0.35
C HIS A 115 -6.23 -19.32 1.77
N PRO A 116 -5.14 -20.09 1.93
CA PRO A 116 -4.69 -20.55 3.25
C PRO A 116 -4.40 -19.40 4.23
N GLU A 117 -4.00 -18.24 3.71
CA GLU A 117 -3.72 -17.05 4.53
C GLU A 117 -4.96 -16.18 4.81
N GLU A 118 -6.12 -16.47 4.21
CA GLU A 118 -7.30 -15.60 4.28
C GLU A 118 -7.77 -15.35 5.72
N LYS A 119 -7.73 -16.38 6.56
CA LYS A 119 -8.08 -16.26 7.99
C LYS A 119 -7.10 -15.36 8.74
N VAL A 120 -5.80 -15.50 8.48
CA VAL A 120 -4.75 -14.71 9.13
C VAL A 120 -4.84 -13.25 8.68
N LEU A 121 -5.00 -13.02 7.38
CA LEU A 121 -5.12 -11.68 6.81
C LEU A 121 -6.40 -10.98 7.26
N LEU A 122 -7.51 -11.70 7.41
CA LEU A 122 -8.75 -11.13 7.93
C LEU A 122 -8.55 -10.56 9.35
N GLU A 123 -7.96 -11.33 10.26
CA GLU A 123 -7.69 -10.86 11.63
C GLU A 123 -6.79 -9.61 11.64
N LEU A 124 -5.73 -9.60 10.82
CA LEU A 124 -4.84 -8.43 10.69
C LEU A 124 -5.58 -7.20 10.15
N ARG A 125 -6.44 -7.36 9.15
CA ARG A 125 -7.28 -6.27 8.59
C ARG A 125 -8.22 -5.71 9.64
N LEU A 126 -8.91 -6.58 10.39
CA LEU A 126 -9.85 -6.16 11.43
C LEU A 126 -9.16 -5.41 12.57
N ALA A 127 -7.99 -5.90 13.00
CA ALA A 127 -7.19 -5.27 14.05
C ALA A 127 -6.77 -3.82 13.71
N ARG A 128 -6.68 -3.47 12.42
CA ARG A 128 -6.29 -2.13 11.97
C ARG A 128 -7.42 -1.11 12.00
N ILE A 129 -8.69 -1.53 12.04
CA ILE A 129 -9.84 -0.61 11.95
C ILE A 129 -9.81 0.45 13.06
N ALA A 130 -9.58 0.06 14.32
CA ALA A 130 -9.58 0.99 15.44
C ALA A 130 -8.39 1.98 15.39
N PRO A 131 -7.14 1.53 15.18
CA PRO A 131 -6.01 2.44 14.96
C PRO A 131 -6.24 3.44 13.82
N LEU A 132 -6.74 2.97 12.68
CA LEU A 132 -7.01 3.83 11.52
C LEU A 132 -8.05 4.91 11.85
N ARG A 133 -9.14 4.55 12.54
CA ARG A 133 -10.14 5.53 13.00
C ARG A 133 -9.53 6.58 13.93
N SER A 134 -8.68 6.16 14.86
CA SER A 134 -8.00 7.07 15.78
C SER A 134 -7.07 8.04 15.04
N GLN A 135 -6.29 7.54 14.07
CA GLN A 135 -5.38 8.36 13.29
C GLN A 135 -6.14 9.35 12.39
N ILE A 136 -7.21 8.89 11.75
CA ILE A 136 -8.09 9.73 10.94
C ILE A 136 -8.67 10.86 11.79
N ALA A 137 -9.29 10.53 12.93
CA ALA A 137 -9.89 11.54 13.81
C ALA A 137 -8.85 12.57 14.31
N SER A 138 -7.65 12.11 14.66
CA SER A 138 -6.56 12.99 15.07
C SER A 138 -6.17 13.96 13.95
N LEU A 139 -6.02 13.46 12.72
CA LEU A 139 -5.57 14.27 11.59
C LEU A 139 -6.68 15.22 11.09
N GLU A 140 -7.94 14.78 11.11
CA GLU A 140 -9.09 15.63 10.80
C GLU A 140 -9.20 16.79 11.79
N SER A 141 -8.90 16.57 13.07
CA SER A 141 -8.94 17.65 14.07
C SER A 141 -7.89 18.75 13.87
N SER A 142 -6.81 18.45 13.13
CA SER A 142 -5.74 19.39 12.81
C SER A 142 -5.90 20.12 11.47
N LEU A 143 -6.81 19.65 10.60
CA LEU A 143 -7.01 20.20 9.27
C LEU A 143 -8.09 21.27 9.26
N THR A 144 -7.98 22.21 8.32
CA THR A 144 -9.00 23.25 8.11
C THR A 144 -10.25 22.69 7.43
N ASP A 145 -11.39 23.35 7.62
CA ASP A 145 -12.65 23.01 6.96
C ASP A 145 -12.55 23.02 5.42
N GLU A 146 -11.70 23.88 4.86
CA GLU A 146 -11.45 23.96 3.42
C GLU A 146 -10.69 22.72 2.92
N GLU A 147 -9.65 22.32 3.64
CA GLU A 147 -8.88 21.10 3.37
C GLU A 147 -9.74 19.83 3.43
N LEU A 148 -10.65 19.76 4.40
CA LEU A 148 -11.54 18.61 4.57
C LEU A 148 -12.60 18.49 3.46
N ARG A 149 -12.99 19.62 2.85
CA ARG A 149 -14.03 19.68 1.80
C ARG A 149 -13.45 19.65 0.38
N ALA A 150 -12.13 19.70 0.23
CA ALA A 150 -11.49 19.72 -1.08
C ALA A 150 -11.82 18.44 -1.89
N PRO A 151 -12.19 18.56 -3.18
CA PRO A 151 -12.64 17.44 -3.98
C PRO A 151 -11.46 16.58 -4.46
N GLY A 152 -11.41 15.32 -3.99
CA GLY A 152 -10.38 14.34 -4.37
C GLY A 152 -8.96 14.85 -4.13
N PRO A 153 -7.90 14.12 -4.50
CA PRO A 153 -6.54 14.61 -4.31
C PRO A 153 -6.01 15.36 -5.56
N PRO A 154 -6.14 16.70 -5.65
CA PRO A 154 -5.49 17.50 -6.68
C PRO A 154 -3.98 17.60 -6.46
N ARG A 155 -3.29 18.03 -7.51
CA ARG A 155 -1.92 18.55 -7.39
C ARG A 155 -1.95 19.76 -6.46
N GLY A 156 -1.18 19.73 -5.36
CA GLY A 156 -1.08 20.84 -4.40
C GLY A 156 -1.70 20.61 -3.03
N TRP A 157 -2.24 19.42 -2.74
CA TRP A 157 -2.63 19.05 -1.38
C TRP A 157 -1.46 19.06 -0.40
N SER A 158 -1.74 19.46 0.83
CA SER A 158 -0.79 19.35 1.94
C SER A 158 -0.47 17.87 2.20
N ASN A 159 0.70 17.62 2.79
CA ASN A 159 1.11 16.25 3.16
C ASN A 159 0.09 15.60 4.10
N ASP A 160 -0.57 16.40 4.94
CA ASP A 160 -1.59 15.95 5.89
C ASP A 160 -2.88 15.56 5.16
N CYS A 161 -3.32 16.33 4.16
CA CYS A 161 -4.45 15.94 3.31
C CYS A 161 -4.19 14.63 2.53
N LEU A 162 -2.98 14.48 1.98
CA LEU A 162 -2.59 13.25 1.29
C LEU A 162 -2.55 12.04 2.25
N THR A 163 -2.03 12.25 3.46
CA THR A 163 -2.00 11.22 4.51
C THR A 163 -3.41 10.86 4.96
N LEU A 164 -4.30 11.84 5.16
CA LEU A 164 -5.69 11.60 5.52
C LEU A 164 -6.42 10.79 4.45
N CYS A 165 -6.22 11.13 3.18
CA CYS A 165 -6.77 10.38 2.05
C CYS A 165 -6.36 8.91 2.12
N ARG A 166 -5.06 8.68 2.34
CA ARG A 166 -4.49 7.34 2.44
C ARG A 166 -5.08 6.53 3.59
N LEU A 167 -5.18 7.13 4.78
CA LEU A 167 -5.77 6.47 5.95
C LEU A 167 -7.24 6.12 5.72
N LYS A 168 -8.02 7.02 5.12
CA LYS A 168 -9.42 6.76 4.76
C LYS A 168 -9.56 5.59 3.78
N LEU A 169 -8.68 5.52 2.77
CA LEU A 169 -8.65 4.40 1.82
C LEU A 169 -8.36 3.06 2.50
N GLN A 170 -7.42 3.03 3.45
CA GLN A 170 -7.09 1.85 4.24
C GLN A 170 -8.23 1.46 5.18
N LEU A 171 -8.93 2.42 5.77
CA LEU A 171 -10.09 2.14 6.60
C LEU A 171 -11.21 1.51 5.77
N SER A 172 -11.51 2.07 4.59
CA SER A 172 -12.46 1.48 3.65
C SER A 172 -12.08 0.05 3.26
N TYR A 173 -10.79 -0.32 3.36
CA TYR A 173 -10.28 -1.63 2.90
C TYR A 173 -10.67 -2.66 3.92
N CYS A 174 -10.26 -2.38 5.16
CA CYS A 174 -10.56 -3.21 6.30
C CYS A 174 -12.08 -3.36 6.52
N LEU A 175 -12.86 -2.28 6.32
CA LEU A 175 -14.32 -2.32 6.47
C LEU A 175 -15.02 -3.20 5.43
N ARG A 176 -14.52 -3.27 4.18
CA ARG A 176 -15.07 -4.18 3.17
C ARG A 176 -14.90 -5.64 3.58
N PHE A 177 -13.75 -6.02 4.11
CA PHE A 177 -13.51 -7.38 4.61
C PHE A 177 -14.33 -7.69 5.87
N GLN A 178 -14.51 -6.71 6.76
CA GLN A 178 -15.44 -6.85 7.90
C GLN A 178 -16.87 -7.13 7.43
N GLN A 179 -17.35 -6.41 6.41
CA GLN A 179 -18.68 -6.62 5.85
C GLN A 179 -18.81 -8.00 5.20
N ALA A 180 -17.84 -8.40 4.38
CA ALA A 180 -17.83 -9.71 3.74
C ALA A 180 -17.84 -10.86 4.77
N ALA A 181 -17.01 -10.76 5.81
CA ALA A 181 -16.97 -11.74 6.89
C ALA A 181 -18.30 -11.85 7.65
N ARG A 182 -19.00 -10.73 7.88
CA ARG A 182 -20.34 -10.72 8.49
C ARG A 182 -21.41 -11.38 7.62
N LEU A 183 -21.29 -11.30 6.29
CA LEU A 183 -22.24 -11.90 5.36
C LEU A 183 -22.00 -13.40 5.16
N ALA A 184 -20.80 -13.89 5.48
CA ALA A 184 -20.43 -15.30 5.37
C ALA A 184 -20.66 -16.11 6.67
N ALA A 185 -20.96 -15.44 7.79
CA ALA A 185 -21.27 -16.03 9.08
C ALA A 185 -22.77 -16.26 9.25
#